data_AF-T1ILV3-F1
#
_entry.id   AF-T1ILV3-F1
#
_cell.length_a   1.000
_cell.length_b   1.000
_cell.length_c   1.000
_cell.angle_alpha   90.00
_cell.angle_beta   90.00
_cell.angle_gamma   90.00
#
_symmetry.space_group_name_H-M   'P 1'
#
loop_
_entity.id
_entity.type
_entity.pdbx_description
1 polymer ?
#
loop_
_entity_poly.entity_id
_entity_poly.type
_entity_poly.pdbx_seq_one_letter_code
_entity_poly.pdbx_strand_id
1 'polypeptide(L)'
;MMMIKNNVKLLSGLGLRIYFIYLGLKCVGKCPAQPILPILGVLGAVLMLLLYFLFSRGITNLLEDIVLTIYYIWLIMVTLVLFQLDVPDLHNEKVGNYCESSVYIKTVVFVVLHWVVLFLLILFSTVKDLNKKT
;
A
#
# COMPACT_ATOMS: atom_id res chain seq x y z
N MET A 1 -11.04 -11.40 -24.84
CA MET A 1 -9.59 -11.31 -24.52
C MET A 1 -9.29 -10.05 -23.68
N MET A 2 -9.95 -9.89 -22.53
CA MET A 2 -9.77 -8.75 -21.61
C MET A 2 -9.32 -9.22 -20.21
N MET A 3 -9.60 -10.47 -19.86
CA MET A 3 -9.27 -11.11 -18.58
C MET A 3 -7.75 -11.23 -18.30
N ILE A 4 -6.92 -11.40 -19.33
CA ILE A 4 -5.46 -11.63 -19.18
C ILE A 4 -4.72 -10.35 -18.76
N LYS A 5 -5.14 -9.17 -19.24
CA LYS A 5 -4.49 -7.89 -18.93
C LYS A 5 -4.65 -7.48 -17.45
N ASN A 6 -5.75 -7.86 -16.80
CA ASN A 6 -5.99 -7.55 -15.39
C ASN A 6 -5.14 -8.42 -14.45
N ASN A 7 -4.87 -9.67 -14.82
CA ASN A 7 -4.09 -10.60 -14.01
C ASN A 7 -2.61 -10.20 -13.90
N VAL A 8 -2.02 -9.63 -14.96
CA VAL A 8 -0.61 -9.19 -14.94
C VAL A 8 -0.40 -8.01 -13.99
N LYS A 9 -1.33 -7.05 -13.95
CA LYS A 9 -1.28 -5.91 -13.02
C LYS A 9 -1.45 -6.35 -11.55
N LEU A 10 -2.32 -7.34 -11.32
CA LEU A 10 -2.51 -7.94 -10.00
C LEU A 10 -1.24 -8.64 -9.52
N LEU A 11 -0.63 -9.46 -10.38
CA LEU A 11 0.62 -10.16 -10.08
C LEU A 11 1.77 -9.20 -9.77
N SER A 12 1.90 -8.11 -10.53
CA SER A 12 2.93 -7.09 -10.23
C SER A 12 2.69 -6.40 -8.89
N GLY A 13 1.43 -6.13 -8.54
CA GLY A 13 1.07 -5.52 -7.25
C GLY A 13 1.32 -6.46 -6.05
N LEU A 14 1.01 -7.74 -6.21
CA LEU A 14 1.32 -8.79 -5.22
C LEU A 14 2.82 -9.01 -5.06
N GLY A 15 3.56 -9.08 -6.17
CA GLY A 15 5.01 -9.26 -6.18
C GLY A 15 5.74 -8.14 -5.45
N LEU A 16 5.34 -6.88 -5.68
CA LEU A 16 5.90 -5.73 -4.98
C LEU A 16 5.67 -5.83 -3.46
N ARG A 17 4.47 -6.26 -3.03
CA ARG A 17 4.12 -6.41 -1.61
C ARG A 17 4.85 -7.56 -0.93
N ILE A 18 4.95 -8.71 -1.59
CA ILE A 18 5.73 -9.86 -1.09
C ILE A 18 7.20 -9.45 -0.93
N TYR A 19 7.74 -8.67 -1.87
CA TYR A 19 9.08 -8.11 -1.77
C TYR A 19 9.23 -7.17 -0.56
N PHE A 20 8.22 -6.32 -0.27
CA PHE A 20 8.20 -5.48 0.94
C PHE A 20 8.13 -6.30 2.23
N ILE A 21 7.29 -7.33 2.28
CA ILE A 21 7.19 -8.23 3.43
C ILE A 21 8.52 -8.98 3.64
N TYR A 22 9.13 -9.48 2.57
CA TYR A 22 10.43 -10.14 2.61
C TYR A 22 11.54 -9.19 3.10
N LEU A 23 11.58 -7.96 2.60
CA LEU A 23 12.52 -6.93 3.08
C LEU A 23 12.31 -6.60 4.55
N GLY A 24 11.04 -6.41 4.96
CA GLY A 24 10.66 -6.19 6.34
C GLY A 24 11.18 -7.30 7.23
N LEU A 25 10.82 -8.56 6.94
CA LEU A 25 11.27 -9.76 7.67
C LEU A 25 12.81 -9.90 7.69
N LYS A 26 13.48 -9.57 6.59
CA LYS A 26 14.94 -9.65 6.49
C LYS A 26 15.66 -8.58 7.32
N CYS A 27 15.08 -7.39 7.47
CA CYS A 27 15.63 -6.35 8.37
C CYS A 27 15.13 -6.50 9.83
N VAL A 28 14.14 -7.36 10.18
CA VAL A 28 13.67 -7.56 11.59
C VAL A 28 14.81 -7.89 12.56
N GLY A 29 15.81 -8.65 12.12
CA GLY A 29 16.96 -9.02 12.96
C GLY A 29 18.15 -8.05 12.91
N LYS A 30 18.12 -7.04 12.02
CA LYS A 30 19.26 -6.14 11.74
C LYS A 30 18.95 -4.67 11.97
N CYS A 31 17.68 -4.31 12.00
CA CYS A 31 17.24 -2.95 12.27
C CYS A 31 16.20 -2.94 13.38
N PRO A 32 16.22 -1.92 14.26
CA PRO A 32 15.06 -1.55 15.07
C PRO A 32 13.95 -0.91 14.22
N ALA A 33 13.90 -1.19 12.91
CA ALA A 33 12.82 -0.76 12.04
C ALA A 33 11.55 -1.43 12.59
N GLN A 34 10.68 -0.60 13.16
CA GLN A 34 9.62 -1.00 14.06
C GLN A 34 8.92 -2.29 13.62
N PRO A 35 8.77 -3.30 14.50
CA PRO A 35 8.19 -4.62 14.17
C PRO A 35 6.76 -4.55 13.62
N ILE A 36 6.14 -3.37 13.70
CA ILE A 36 4.81 -3.07 13.20
C ILE A 36 4.76 -2.92 11.67
N LEU A 37 5.86 -2.52 11.01
CA LEU A 37 5.92 -2.31 9.56
C LEU A 37 5.58 -3.56 8.73
N PRO A 38 6.15 -4.75 9.00
CA PRO A 38 5.76 -5.97 8.31
C PRO A 38 4.28 -6.32 8.49
N ILE A 39 3.75 -6.14 9.71
CA ILE A 39 2.34 -6.43 10.03
C ILE A 39 1.42 -5.50 9.22
N LEU A 40 1.74 -4.21 9.19
CA LEU A 40 1.02 -3.24 8.38
C LEU A 40 1.09 -3.57 6.89
N GLY A 41 2.25 -4.00 6.40
CA GLY A 41 2.43 -4.45 5.01
C GLY A 41 1.53 -5.64 4.65
N VAL A 42 1.46 -6.66 5.51
CA VAL A 42 0.56 -7.82 5.34
C VAL A 42 -0.89 -7.38 5.34
N LEU A 43 -1.30 -6.55 6.30
CA LEU A 43 -2.66 -6.04 6.40
C LEU A 43 -3.06 -5.25 5.14
N GLY A 44 -2.17 -4.39 4.65
CA GLY A 44 -2.38 -3.65 3.41
C GLY A 44 -2.54 -4.57 2.19
N ALA A 45 -1.76 -5.65 2.12
CA ALA A 45 -1.89 -6.64 1.05
C ALA A 45 -3.25 -7.34 1.07
N VAL A 46 -3.73 -7.72 2.26
CA VAL A 46 -5.06 -8.33 2.44
C VAL A 46 -6.17 -7.37 2.03
N LEU A 47 -6.13 -6.12 2.49
CA LEU A 47 -7.14 -5.11 2.14
C LEU A 47 -7.21 -4.84 0.63
N MET A 48 -6.07 -4.81 -0.05
CA MET A 48 -6.04 -4.61 -1.51
C MET A 48 -6.53 -5.81 -2.29
N LEU A 49 -6.28 -7.02 -1.81
CA LEU A 49 -6.82 -8.24 -2.39
C LEU A 49 -8.35 -8.30 -2.23
N LEU A 50 -8.86 -7.87 -1.08
CA LEU A 50 -10.28 -7.66 -0.82
C LEU A 50 -10.89 -6.63 -1.79
N LEU A 51 -10.29 -5.44 -1.91
CA LEU A 51 -10.76 -4.41 -2.85
C LEU A 51 -10.81 -4.92 -4.28
N TYR A 52 -9.73 -5.58 -4.75
CA TYR A 52 -9.70 -6.17 -6.09
C TYR A 52 -10.83 -7.18 -6.30
N PHE A 53 -11.07 -8.05 -5.32
CA PHE A 53 -12.11 -9.06 -5.40
C PHE A 53 -13.51 -8.45 -5.44
N LEU A 54 -13.76 -7.42 -4.63
CA LEU A 54 -15.03 -6.69 -4.62
C LEU A 54 -15.30 -6.03 -5.98
N PHE A 55 -14.34 -5.26 -6.48
CA PHE A 55 -14.45 -4.61 -7.80
C PHE A 55 -14.57 -5.62 -8.94
N SER A 56 -13.87 -6.76 -8.87
CA SER A 56 -13.91 -7.78 -9.92
C SER A 56 -15.25 -8.54 -9.96
N ARG A 57 -15.97 -8.64 -8.83
CA ARG A 57 -17.26 -9.34 -8.76
C ARG A 57 -18.45 -8.40 -8.94
N GLY A 58 -18.23 -7.09 -8.97
CA GLY A 58 -19.31 -6.10 -9.04
C GLY A 58 -20.26 -6.23 -7.85
N ILE A 59 -19.71 -6.50 -6.66
CA ILE A 59 -20.50 -6.63 -5.42
C ILE A 59 -21.11 -5.26 -5.08
N THR A 60 -22.19 -5.25 -4.29
CA THR A 60 -22.97 -4.06 -3.93
C THR A 60 -22.10 -2.87 -3.51
N ASN A 61 -22.43 -1.68 -4.04
CA ASN A 61 -21.72 -0.43 -3.79
C ASN A 61 -21.43 -0.17 -2.29
N LEU A 62 -22.35 -0.56 -1.40
CA LEU A 62 -22.19 -0.40 0.05
C LEU A 62 -20.95 -1.12 0.61
N LEU A 63 -20.68 -2.35 0.17
CA LEU A 63 -19.53 -3.11 0.68
C LEU A 63 -18.21 -2.56 0.12
N GLU A 64 -18.22 -2.12 -1.14
CA GLU A 64 -17.09 -1.41 -1.74
C GLU A 64 -16.74 -0.15 -0.95
N ASP A 65 -17.73 0.67 -0.60
CA ASP A 65 -17.56 1.91 0.18
C ASP A 65 -16.99 1.65 1.58
N ILE A 66 -17.49 0.61 2.27
CA ILE A 66 -16.99 0.22 3.60
C ILE A 66 -15.52 -0.21 3.51
N VAL A 67 -15.16 -1.07 2.56
CA VAL A 67 -13.78 -1.56 2.45
C VAL A 67 -12.83 -0.44 1.99
N LEU A 68 -13.28 0.47 1.12
CA LEU A 68 -12.52 1.65 0.73
C LEU A 68 -12.25 2.56 1.95
N THR A 69 -13.23 2.73 2.82
CA THR A 69 -13.10 3.51 4.07
C THR A 69 -12.10 2.86 5.03
N ILE A 70 -12.19 1.54 5.23
CA ILE A 70 -11.23 0.80 6.05
C ILE A 70 -9.81 0.93 5.49
N TYR A 71 -9.66 0.84 4.17
CA TYR A 71 -8.38 1.00 3.50
C TYR A 71 -7.81 2.41 3.65
N TYR A 72 -8.65 3.44 3.62
CA TYR A 72 -8.25 4.82 3.90
C TYR A 72 -7.74 5.00 5.34
N ILE A 73 -8.48 4.47 6.33
CA ILE A 73 -8.06 4.50 7.74
C ILE A 73 -6.72 3.79 7.93
N TRP A 74 -6.54 2.62 7.30
CA TRP A 74 -5.26 1.91 7.32
C TRP A 74 -4.12 2.76 6.74
N LEU A 75 -4.34 3.45 5.62
CA LEU A 75 -3.36 4.34 4.99
C LEU A 75 -2.93 5.49 5.91
N ILE A 76 -3.88 6.08 6.64
CA ILE A 76 -3.58 7.11 7.67
C ILE A 76 -2.71 6.51 8.76
N MET A 77 -3.06 5.33 9.29
CA MET A 77 -2.27 4.66 10.33
C MET A 77 -0.84 4.37 9.87
N VAL A 78 -0.64 3.87 8.66
CA VAL A 78 0.70 3.64 8.09
C VAL A 78 1.47 4.95 7.94
N THR A 79 0.81 6.03 7.53
CA THR A 79 1.42 7.35 7.38
C THR A 79 1.87 7.91 8.74
N LEU A 80 1.05 7.76 9.79
CA LEU A 80 1.40 8.17 11.15
C LEU A 80 2.60 7.39 11.70
N VAL A 81 2.61 6.06 11.50
CA VAL A 81 3.76 5.21 11.86
C VAL A 81 5.01 5.65 11.10
N LEU A 82 4.88 6.01 9.83
CA LEU A 82 6.00 6.50 9.04
C LEU A 82 6.55 7.85 9.52
N PHE A 83 5.70 8.75 10.02
CA PHE A 83 6.14 9.99 10.65
C PHE A 83 6.83 9.78 12.01
N GLN A 84 6.56 8.66 12.68
CA GLN A 84 7.26 8.28 13.91
C GLN A 84 8.63 7.64 13.64
N LEU A 85 8.92 7.24 12.40
CA LEU A 85 10.26 6.82 12.03
C LEU A 85 11.12 8.08 11.87
N ASP A 86 12.17 8.20 12.69
CA ASP A 86 13.16 9.24 12.50
C ASP A 86 13.67 9.22 11.06
N VAL A 87 13.72 10.41 10.45
CA VAL A 87 14.27 10.57 9.10
C VAL A 87 15.74 10.17 9.17
N PRO A 88 16.16 9.10 8.48
CA PRO A 88 17.54 8.69 8.53
C PRO A 88 18.41 9.78 7.89
N ASP A 89 19.59 10.04 8.44
CA ASP A 89 20.54 10.98 7.86
C ASP A 89 21.05 10.43 6.52
N LEU A 90 20.44 10.91 5.43
CA LEU A 90 20.74 10.45 4.07
C LEU A 90 22.10 10.95 3.55
N HIS A 91 22.73 11.90 4.24
CA HIS A 91 24.01 12.47 3.83
C HIS A 91 25.22 11.76 4.43
N ASN A 92 25.01 10.90 5.42
CA ASN A 92 26.08 10.31 6.21
C ASN A 92 26.13 8.78 6.00
N GLU A 93 26.58 8.35 4.82
CA GLU A 93 26.67 6.93 4.42
C GLU A 93 27.53 6.06 5.35
N LYS A 94 28.32 6.66 6.25
CA LYS A 94 29.22 5.97 7.17
C LYS A 94 28.58 5.55 8.51
N VAL A 95 27.38 6.02 8.83
CA VAL A 95 26.67 5.55 10.03
C VAL A 95 26.05 4.20 9.68
N GLY A 96 26.46 3.14 10.38
CA GLY A 96 26.33 1.71 10.01
C GLY A 96 24.91 1.12 9.83
N ASN A 97 23.89 1.92 9.59
CA ASN A 97 22.49 1.51 9.46
C ASN A 97 21.92 1.71 8.04
N TYR A 98 22.66 1.30 7.00
CA TYR A 98 22.20 1.36 5.60
C TYR A 98 20.86 0.62 5.32
N CYS A 99 20.47 -0.34 6.17
CA CYS A 99 19.16 -1.03 6.11
C CYS A 99 18.03 -0.05 6.53
N GLU A 100 18.28 0.99 7.32
CA GLU A 100 17.27 1.98 7.75
C GLU A 100 16.89 2.95 6.62
N SER A 101 17.86 3.55 5.94
CA SER A 101 17.60 4.50 4.84
C SER A 101 16.88 3.87 3.66
N SER A 102 17.31 2.67 3.24
CA SER A 102 16.70 1.99 2.10
C SER A 102 15.29 1.47 2.41
N VAL A 103 15.02 0.99 3.64
CA VAL A 103 13.68 0.60 4.07
C VAL A 103 12.77 1.82 4.22
N TYR A 104 13.28 2.91 4.77
CA TYR A 104 12.53 4.16 4.90
C TYR A 104 12.08 4.69 3.53
N ILE A 105 13.01 4.89 2.60
CA ILE A 105 12.71 5.39 1.24
C ILE A 105 11.69 4.49 0.54
N LYS A 106 11.89 3.16 0.62
CA LYS A 106 10.95 2.21 0.01
C LYS A 106 9.57 2.32 0.64
N THR A 107 9.48 2.43 1.96
CA THR A 107 8.19 2.56 2.67
C THR A 107 7.49 3.88 2.30
N VAL A 108 8.23 4.99 2.23
CA VAL A 108 7.70 6.28 1.75
C VAL A 108 7.12 6.15 0.35
N VAL A 109 7.89 5.60 -0.60
CA VAL A 109 7.45 5.39 -1.98
C VAL A 109 6.20 4.50 -2.01
N PHE A 110 6.17 3.44 -1.21
CA PHE A 110 5.02 2.55 -1.10
C PHE A 110 3.76 3.28 -0.63
N VAL A 111 3.87 4.08 0.44
CA VAL A 111 2.76 4.87 0.99
C VAL A 111 2.26 5.91 -0.03
N VAL A 112 3.16 6.65 -0.67
CA VAL A 112 2.82 7.62 -1.71
C VAL A 112 2.08 6.95 -2.88
N LEU A 113 2.55 5.79 -3.34
CA LEU A 113 1.87 5.03 -4.39
C LEU A 113 0.45 4.61 -3.96
N HIS A 114 0.27 4.20 -2.70
CA HIS A 114 -1.06 3.83 -2.19
C HIS A 114 -2.02 5.01 -2.14
N TRP A 115 -1.53 6.19 -1.74
CA TRP A 115 -2.28 7.44 -1.79
C TRP A 115 -2.70 7.81 -3.22
N VAL A 116 -1.77 7.73 -4.18
CA VAL A 116 -2.07 8.01 -5.61
C VAL A 116 -3.12 7.04 -6.14
N VAL A 117 -2.99 5.74 -5.87
CA VAL A 117 -3.97 4.73 -6.30
C VAL A 117 -5.35 5.01 -5.70
N LEU A 118 -5.42 5.34 -4.42
CA LEU A 118 -6.69 5.65 -3.77
C LEU A 118 -7.34 6.91 -4.36
N PHE A 119 -6.55 7.96 -4.59
CA PHE A 119 -7.03 9.19 -5.24
C PHE A 119 -7.60 8.91 -6.64
N LEU A 120 -6.90 8.10 -7.44
CA LEU A 120 -7.39 7.69 -8.76
C LEU A 120 -8.68 6.88 -8.66
N LEU A 121 -8.79 5.94 -7.71
CA LEU A 121 -10.00 5.15 -7.52
C LEU A 121 -11.21 6.03 -7.17
N ILE A 122 -11.04 6.98 -6.25
CA ILE A 122 -12.10 7.94 -5.89
C ILE A 122 -12.52 8.76 -7.12
N LEU A 123 -11.54 9.30 -7.87
CA LEU A 123 -11.81 10.12 -9.05
C LEU A 123 -12.56 9.32 -10.13
N PHE A 124 -12.16 8.07 -10.39
CA PHE A 124 -12.87 7.19 -11.34
C PHE A 124 -14.29 6.89 -10.88
N SER A 125 -14.52 6.63 -9.59
CA SER A 125 -15.86 6.41 -9.05
C SER A 125 -16.74 7.65 -9.20
N THR A 126 -16.22 8.84 -8.89
CA THR A 126 -16.97 10.10 -9.03
C THR A 126 -17.35 10.37 -10.50
N VAL A 127 -16.42 10.17 -11.44
CA VAL A 127 -16.70 10.34 -12.88
C VAL A 127 -17.78 9.35 -13.36
N LYS A 128 -17.72 8.10 -12.89
CA LYS A 128 -18.71 7.07 -13.24
C LYS A 128 -20.11 7.44 -12.75
N ASP A 129 -20.23 8.04 -11.57
CA ASP A 129 -21.52 8.46 -11.03
C ASP A 129 -22.09 9.69 -11.74
N LEU A 130 -21.25 10.62 -12.19
CA LEU A 130 -21.66 11.77 -13.00
C LEU A 130 -22.23 11.31 -14.35
N ASN A 131 -21.58 10.35 -15.02
CA ASN A 131 -22.03 9.82 -16.32
C ASN A 131 -23.33 9.00 -16.25
N LYS A 132 -23.75 8.52 -15.07
CA LYS A 132 -25.04 7.83 -14.91
C LYS A 132 -26.22 8.79 -14.76
N LYS A 133 -25.96 10.04 -14.39
CA LYS A 133 -26.99 11.06 -14.16
C LYS A 133 -27.28 11.91 -15.40
N THR A 134 -26.44 11.80 -16.43
CA THR A 134 -26.59 12.46 -17.73
C THR A 134 -27.21 11.49 -18.73
#